data_AF-L7UBU0-F1
#
_entry.id   AF-L7UBU0-F1
#
_cell.length_a   1.000
_cell.length_b   1.000
_cell.length_c   1.000
_cell.angle_alpha   90.00
_cell.angle_beta   90.00
_cell.angle_gamma   90.00
#
_symmetry.space_group_name_H-M   'P 1'
#
loop_
_entity.id
_entity.type
_entity.pdbx_description
1 polymer ?
#
loop_
_entity_poly.entity_id
_entity_poly.type
_entity_poly.pdbx_seq_one_letter_code
_entity_poly.pdbx_strand_id
1 'polypeptide(L)'
;MKRLARVGLVFGVLALGGTVVGCADKENEAAKQHRIKASNHMAKKEYKEAAEAYALSLQADPKQEKVWEKKAFAHIELGEIDKASEAVLKILEFKTTPAEKAEIYRTLASIYMKGGTLDDAEKYFNESLKLEPKDEASLGWIAEIYAQRGGARSMSAPIVKADLEKSLSYYDQVIAINPNSANTYLNKRVVMGRMMEYERQQMEMAKSEAVENAKDPKIVEEANARAAEHLKQMEAYNSQFADMTKKFSDAQKATKAQAANQK
;
A
#
# COMPACT_ATOMS: atom_id res chain seq x y z
N MET A 1 -41.34 13.80 75.33
CA MET A 1 -41.53 12.38 75.73
C MET A 1 -41.88 11.55 74.49
N LYS A 2 -40.93 10.74 74.01
CA LYS A 2 -41.08 9.37 73.47
C LYS A 2 -39.67 8.86 73.09
N ARG A 3 -39.37 7.63 73.51
CA ARG A 3 -38.07 6.95 73.51
C ARG A 3 -37.81 6.18 72.20
N LEU A 4 -36.59 5.61 72.12
CA LEU A 4 -36.15 4.41 71.37
C LEU A 4 -35.53 4.71 69.99
N ALA A 5 -34.49 4.05 69.51
CA ALA A 5 -33.46 3.16 70.08
C ALA A 5 -32.40 3.00 68.96
N ARG A 6 -31.12 2.87 69.33
CA ARG A 6 -30.05 2.47 68.39
C ARG A 6 -30.27 1.02 67.97
N VAL A 7 -30.26 0.73 66.68
CA VAL A 7 -30.06 -0.60 66.11
C VAL A 7 -28.91 -0.50 65.12
N GLY A 8 -27.81 -1.16 65.44
CA GLY A 8 -26.70 -1.36 64.53
C GLY A 8 -27.08 -2.40 63.46
N LEU A 9 -26.58 -2.20 62.25
CA LEU A 9 -26.68 -3.21 61.20
C LEU A 9 -25.29 -3.39 60.57
N VAL A 10 -24.67 -4.49 60.97
CA VAL A 10 -23.49 -5.07 60.35
C VAL A 10 -23.94 -5.61 59.00
N PHE A 11 -23.54 -4.99 57.89
CA PHE A 11 -23.60 -5.63 56.58
C PHE A 11 -22.27 -6.33 56.33
N GLY A 12 -22.32 -7.66 56.37
CA GLY A 12 -21.22 -8.53 56.04
C GLY A 12 -20.80 -8.37 54.59
N VAL A 13 -19.49 -8.18 54.38
CA VAL A 13 -18.86 -8.33 53.06
C VAL A 13 -18.78 -9.83 52.78
N LEU A 14 -19.71 -10.32 51.96
CA LEU A 14 -19.62 -11.65 51.35
C LEU A 14 -18.51 -11.59 50.28
N ALA A 15 -17.29 -11.93 50.69
CA ALA A 15 -16.20 -12.23 49.79
C ALA A 15 -16.54 -13.53 49.03
N LEU A 16 -17.13 -13.41 47.84
CA LEU A 16 -17.16 -14.51 46.87
C LEU A 16 -15.75 -14.67 46.30
N GLY A 17 -14.91 -15.39 47.04
CA GLY A 17 -13.69 -16.01 46.53
C GLY A 17 -14.05 -17.17 45.60
N GLY A 18 -14.55 -16.83 44.40
CA GLY A 18 -14.75 -17.78 43.30
C GLY A 18 -13.55 -17.73 42.38
N THR A 19 -12.89 -18.88 42.21
CA THR A 19 -11.70 -19.07 41.37
C THR A 19 -11.94 -18.65 39.93
N VAL A 20 -11.50 -17.45 39.55
CA VAL A 20 -11.49 -16.97 38.16
C VAL A 20 -10.56 -17.81 37.26
N VAL A 21 -9.69 -18.63 37.87
CA VAL A 21 -8.67 -19.45 37.19
C VAL A 21 -9.28 -20.56 36.32
N GLY A 22 -10.36 -21.21 36.75
CA GLY A 22 -10.88 -22.41 36.08
C GLY A 22 -11.61 -22.18 34.73
N CYS A 23 -12.13 -20.97 34.48
CA CYS A 23 -12.75 -20.63 33.19
C CYS A 23 -11.71 -20.17 32.18
N ALA A 24 -10.73 -19.37 32.62
CA ALA A 24 -9.64 -18.87 31.78
C ALA A 24 -8.79 -20.01 31.20
N ASP A 25 -8.53 -21.07 31.99
CA ASP A 25 -7.76 -22.23 31.53
C ASP A 25 -8.51 -23.03 30.44
N LYS A 26 -9.85 -23.10 30.51
CA LYS A 26 -10.66 -23.80 29.50
C LYS A 26 -10.79 -23.02 28.19
N GLU A 27 -10.97 -21.71 28.28
CA GLU A 27 -11.02 -20.82 27.10
C GLU A 27 -9.68 -20.83 26.35
N ASN A 28 -8.56 -20.79 27.09
CA ASN A 28 -7.22 -20.86 26.52
C ASN A 28 -6.94 -22.21 25.81
N GLU A 29 -7.36 -23.33 26.41
CA GLU A 29 -7.20 -24.64 25.78
C GLU A 29 -8.10 -24.80 24.54
N ALA A 30 -9.35 -24.30 24.58
CA ALA A 30 -10.23 -24.28 23.41
C ALA A 30 -9.63 -23.45 22.26
N ALA A 31 -9.12 -22.25 22.57
CA ALA A 31 -8.45 -21.39 21.60
C ALA A 31 -7.26 -22.10 20.94
N LYS A 32 -6.45 -22.81 21.74
CA LYS A 32 -5.29 -23.57 21.27
C LYS A 32 -5.68 -24.72 20.34
N GLN A 33 -6.71 -25.51 20.69
CA GLN A 33 -7.19 -26.61 19.86
C GLN A 33 -7.68 -26.11 18.49
N HIS A 34 -8.47 -25.03 18.48
CA HIS A 34 -8.95 -24.42 17.24
C HIS A 34 -7.79 -23.87 16.38
N ARG A 35 -6.78 -23.25 16.99
CA ARG A 35 -5.59 -22.75 16.29
C ARG A 35 -4.76 -23.88 15.65
N ILE A 36 -4.61 -25.02 16.34
CA ILE A 36 -3.91 -26.20 15.80
C ILE A 36 -4.70 -26.77 14.62
N LYS A 37 -6.02 -26.95 14.77
CA LYS A 37 -6.90 -27.39 13.69
C LYS A 37 -6.77 -26.47 12.47
N ALA A 38 -6.83 -25.17 12.67
CA ALA A 38 -6.67 -24.18 11.62
C ALA A 38 -5.29 -24.27 10.93
N SER A 39 -4.22 -24.46 11.70
CA SER A 39 -2.86 -24.63 11.15
C SER A 39 -2.73 -25.90 10.30
N ASN A 40 -3.43 -26.97 10.66
CA ASN A 40 -3.47 -28.19 9.87
C ASN A 40 -4.21 -28.00 8.54
N HIS A 41 -5.36 -27.31 8.55
CA HIS A 41 -6.06 -26.92 7.32
C HIS A 41 -5.19 -26.00 6.46
N MET A 42 -4.52 -25.05 7.08
CA MET A 42 -3.59 -24.12 6.42
C MET A 42 -2.46 -24.86 5.69
N ALA A 43 -1.86 -25.87 6.32
CA ALA A 43 -0.81 -26.69 5.70
C ALA A 43 -1.32 -27.51 4.49
N LYS A 44 -2.61 -27.83 4.47
CA LYS A 44 -3.29 -28.52 3.35
C LYS A 44 -3.84 -27.56 2.29
N LYS A 45 -3.67 -26.24 2.47
CA LYS A 45 -4.26 -25.19 1.63
C LYS A 45 -5.81 -25.19 1.62
N GLU A 46 -6.41 -25.76 2.66
CA GLU A 46 -7.85 -25.70 2.94
C GLU A 46 -8.17 -24.35 3.60
N TYR A 47 -8.05 -23.27 2.82
CA TYR A 47 -8.01 -21.91 3.35
C TYR A 47 -9.32 -21.48 4.01
N LYS A 48 -10.47 -21.95 3.50
CA LYS A 48 -11.79 -21.64 4.07
C LYS A 48 -11.94 -22.24 5.46
N GLU A 49 -11.64 -23.53 5.59
CA GLU A 49 -11.69 -24.28 6.84
C GLU A 49 -10.66 -23.74 7.85
N ALA A 50 -9.48 -23.31 7.36
CA ALA A 50 -8.48 -22.63 8.17
C ALA A 50 -9.03 -21.31 8.74
N ALA A 51 -9.64 -20.47 7.91
CA ALA A 51 -10.21 -19.19 8.34
C ALA A 51 -11.34 -19.36 9.38
N GLU A 52 -12.22 -20.34 9.18
CA GLU A 52 -13.29 -20.69 10.12
C GLU A 52 -12.73 -21.18 11.46
N ALA A 53 -11.74 -22.07 11.44
CA ALA A 53 -11.09 -22.57 12.66
C ALA A 53 -10.28 -21.48 13.38
N TYR A 54 -9.63 -20.55 12.66
CA TYR A 54 -9.01 -19.38 13.28
C TYR A 54 -10.06 -18.45 13.91
N ALA A 55 -11.22 -18.27 13.30
CA ALA A 55 -12.31 -17.46 13.87
C ALA A 55 -12.81 -18.05 15.20
N LEU A 56 -12.97 -19.37 15.30
CA LEU A 56 -13.32 -20.05 16.56
C LEU A 56 -12.22 -19.90 17.62
N SER A 57 -10.94 -19.96 17.22
CA SER A 57 -9.83 -19.70 18.13
C SER A 57 -9.88 -18.27 18.70
N LEU A 58 -10.15 -17.29 17.85
CA LEU A 58 -10.24 -15.88 18.21
C LEU A 58 -11.50 -15.53 19.01
N GLN A 59 -12.58 -16.31 18.88
CA GLN A 59 -13.76 -16.20 19.73
C GLN A 59 -13.45 -16.60 21.18
N ALA A 60 -12.60 -17.63 21.36
CA ALA A 60 -12.17 -18.09 22.68
C ALA A 60 -11.05 -17.22 23.28
N ASP A 61 -10.09 -16.76 22.47
CA ASP A 61 -9.09 -15.78 22.88
C ASP A 61 -8.81 -14.77 21.75
N PRO A 62 -9.34 -13.53 21.84
CA PRO A 62 -9.17 -12.51 20.80
C PRO A 62 -7.80 -11.85 20.81
N LYS A 63 -6.96 -12.05 21.82
CA LYS A 63 -5.66 -11.35 21.98
C LYS A 63 -4.51 -12.04 21.26
N GLN A 64 -4.82 -12.99 20.37
CA GLN A 64 -3.83 -13.74 19.61
C GLN A 64 -3.48 -13.03 18.29
N GLU A 65 -2.58 -12.05 18.34
CA GLU A 65 -2.13 -11.30 17.16
C GLU A 65 -1.73 -12.20 15.98
N LYS A 66 -0.92 -13.25 16.25
CA LYS A 66 -0.46 -14.19 15.20
C LYS A 66 -1.61 -14.98 14.56
N VAL A 67 -2.73 -15.14 15.25
CA VAL A 67 -3.91 -15.82 14.70
C VAL A 67 -4.68 -14.88 13.78
N TRP A 68 -4.78 -13.59 14.11
CA TRP A 68 -5.31 -12.57 13.19
C TRP A 68 -4.50 -12.50 11.89
N GLU A 69 -3.17 -12.51 11.97
CA GLU A 69 -2.30 -12.59 10.78
C GLU A 69 -2.58 -13.81 9.91
N LYS A 70 -2.70 -14.99 10.51
CA LYS A 70 -2.95 -16.24 9.78
C LYS A 70 -4.35 -16.28 9.19
N LYS A 71 -5.34 -15.71 9.88
CA LYS A 71 -6.71 -15.55 9.35
C LYS A 71 -6.73 -14.60 8.16
N ALA A 72 -6.04 -13.46 8.25
CA ALA A 72 -5.88 -12.54 7.13
C ALA A 72 -5.25 -13.23 5.91
N PHE A 73 -4.17 -13.98 6.13
CA PHE A 73 -3.51 -14.74 5.06
C PHE A 73 -4.45 -15.76 4.40
N ALA A 74 -5.23 -16.50 5.18
CA ALA A 74 -6.22 -17.43 4.63
C ALA A 74 -7.25 -16.72 3.73
N HIS A 75 -7.75 -15.54 4.14
CA HIS A 75 -8.67 -14.73 3.31
C HIS A 75 -7.99 -14.16 2.05
N ILE A 76 -6.71 -13.76 2.12
CA ILE A 76 -5.92 -13.33 0.94
C ILE A 76 -5.81 -14.44 -0.11
N GLU A 77 -5.63 -15.68 0.34
CA GLU A 77 -5.52 -16.85 -0.55
C GLU A 77 -6.88 -17.23 -1.16
N LEU A 78 -7.98 -16.92 -0.48
CA LEU A 78 -9.35 -17.05 -1.00
C LEU A 78 -9.75 -15.90 -1.92
N GLY A 79 -8.97 -14.81 -1.99
CA GLY A 79 -9.35 -13.59 -2.71
C GLY A 79 -10.43 -12.76 -1.98
N GLU A 80 -10.71 -13.05 -0.71
CA GLU A 80 -11.69 -12.34 0.10
C GLU A 80 -11.06 -11.08 0.71
N ILE A 81 -10.82 -10.07 -0.12
CA ILE A 81 -10.09 -8.84 0.21
C ILE A 81 -10.66 -8.13 1.44
N ASP A 82 -11.99 -7.96 1.53
CA ASP A 82 -12.62 -7.28 2.66
C ASP A 82 -12.43 -8.03 3.98
N LYS A 83 -12.56 -9.36 3.98
CA LYS A 83 -12.35 -10.17 5.20
C LYS A 83 -10.88 -10.21 5.60
N ALA A 84 -9.98 -10.19 4.61
CA ALA A 84 -8.55 -10.07 4.86
C ALA A 84 -8.22 -8.73 5.52
N SER A 85 -8.75 -7.62 5.00
CA SER A 85 -8.49 -6.29 5.55
C SER A 85 -9.08 -6.12 6.95
N GLU A 86 -10.27 -6.64 7.23
CA GLU A 86 -10.85 -6.69 8.58
C GLU A 86 -9.93 -7.40 9.58
N ALA A 87 -9.38 -8.56 9.20
CA ALA A 87 -8.46 -9.32 10.05
C ALA A 87 -7.13 -8.57 10.27
N VAL A 88 -6.61 -7.85 9.26
CA VAL A 88 -5.40 -7.03 9.41
C VAL A 88 -5.64 -5.78 10.24
N LEU A 89 -6.80 -5.13 10.12
CA LEU A 89 -7.15 -3.99 10.98
C LEU A 89 -7.16 -4.36 12.46
N LYS A 90 -7.51 -5.61 12.81
CA LYS A 90 -7.38 -6.12 14.18
C LYS A 90 -5.95 -6.20 14.67
N ILE A 91 -4.98 -6.45 13.79
CA ILE A 91 -3.55 -6.46 14.15
C ILE A 91 -3.09 -5.07 14.62
N LEU A 92 -3.70 -3.99 14.08
CA LEU A 92 -3.36 -2.62 14.45
C LEU A 92 -3.59 -2.32 15.94
N GLU A 93 -4.56 -3.01 16.58
CA GLU A 93 -4.85 -2.89 18.01
C GLU A 93 -3.67 -3.35 18.90
N PHE A 94 -2.78 -4.19 18.37
CA PHE A 94 -1.60 -4.71 19.08
C PHE A 94 -0.33 -3.88 18.85
N LYS A 95 -0.32 -2.99 17.85
CA LYS A 95 0.86 -2.21 17.48
C LYS A 95 0.96 -0.94 18.32
N THR A 96 2.15 -0.71 18.88
CA THR A 96 2.37 0.36 19.85
C THR A 96 3.18 1.52 19.28
N THR A 97 4.05 1.24 18.31
CA THR A 97 4.92 2.24 17.69
C THR A 97 4.37 2.74 16.34
N PRO A 98 4.74 3.97 15.91
CA PRO A 98 4.42 4.45 14.58
C PRO A 98 4.93 3.54 13.47
N ALA A 99 6.16 3.03 13.58
CA ALA A 99 6.77 2.15 12.59
C ALA A 99 6.00 0.82 12.42
N GLU A 100 5.59 0.19 13.52
CA GLU A 100 4.76 -1.02 13.45
C GLU A 100 3.40 -0.75 12.81
N LYS A 101 2.76 0.38 13.14
CA LYS A 101 1.47 0.76 12.56
C LYS A 101 1.61 1.06 11.07
N ALA A 102 2.68 1.73 10.66
CA ALA A 102 3.02 2.00 9.26
C ALA A 102 3.19 0.69 8.47
N GLU A 103 3.86 -0.31 9.05
CA GLU A 103 3.96 -1.64 8.45
C GLU A 103 2.58 -2.30 8.23
N ILE A 104 1.69 -2.23 9.22
CA ILE A 104 0.32 -2.78 9.07
C ILE A 104 -0.47 -2.03 7.99
N TYR A 105 -0.33 -0.70 7.89
CA TYR A 105 -0.94 0.05 6.80
C TYR A 105 -0.37 -0.33 5.43
N ARG A 106 0.93 -0.60 5.32
CA ARG A 106 1.50 -1.18 4.09
C ARG A 106 0.93 -2.54 3.76
N THR A 107 0.72 -3.41 4.76
CA THR A 107 0.08 -4.71 4.53
C THR A 107 -1.34 -4.55 3.99
N LEU A 108 -2.15 -3.65 4.59
CA LEU A 108 -3.49 -3.34 4.08
C LEU A 108 -3.44 -2.84 2.64
N ALA A 109 -2.55 -1.90 2.35
CA ALA A 109 -2.38 -1.37 1.00
C ALA A 109 -2.02 -2.46 -0.01
N SER A 110 -1.11 -3.38 0.35
CA SER A 110 -0.71 -4.51 -0.48
C SER A 110 -1.87 -5.49 -0.76
N ILE A 111 -2.75 -5.72 0.22
CA ILE A 111 -3.96 -6.52 0.05
C ILE A 111 -4.88 -5.90 -1.01
N TYR A 112 -5.14 -4.60 -0.90
CA TYR A 112 -5.95 -3.86 -1.86
C TYR A 112 -5.30 -3.73 -3.24
N MET A 113 -3.96 -3.64 -3.33
CA MET A 113 -3.23 -3.74 -4.59
C MET A 113 -3.50 -5.08 -5.28
N LYS A 114 -3.45 -6.20 -4.55
CA LYS A 114 -3.75 -7.54 -5.09
C LYS A 114 -5.21 -7.68 -5.48
N GLY A 115 -6.11 -7.00 -4.76
CA GLY A 115 -7.55 -6.95 -5.03
C GLY A 115 -7.95 -6.07 -6.23
N GLY A 116 -7.03 -5.26 -6.77
CA GLY A 116 -7.31 -4.35 -7.89
C GLY A 116 -7.98 -3.03 -7.51
N THR A 117 -8.14 -2.75 -6.22
CA THR A 117 -8.77 -1.53 -5.69
C THR A 117 -7.69 -0.50 -5.34
N LEU A 118 -7.19 0.21 -6.37
CA LEU A 118 -6.06 1.12 -6.23
C LEU A 118 -6.33 2.32 -5.30
N ASP A 119 -7.57 2.76 -5.18
CA ASP A 119 -7.95 3.89 -4.32
C ASP A 119 -7.77 3.56 -2.84
N ASP A 120 -8.18 2.36 -2.42
CA ASP A 120 -7.95 1.89 -1.05
C ASP A 120 -6.47 1.61 -0.80
N ALA A 121 -5.76 1.06 -1.78
CA ALA A 121 -4.32 0.87 -1.69
C ALA A 121 -3.59 2.20 -1.44
N GLU A 122 -3.88 3.23 -2.24
CA GLU A 122 -3.31 4.56 -2.08
C GLU A 122 -3.64 5.15 -0.70
N LYS A 123 -4.91 5.04 -0.26
CA LYS A 123 -5.34 5.52 1.06
C LYS A 123 -4.46 4.93 2.17
N TYR A 124 -4.26 3.61 2.18
CA TYR A 124 -3.48 2.95 3.23
C TYR A 124 -1.97 3.22 3.11
N PHE A 125 -1.41 3.35 1.90
CA PHE A 125 -0.02 3.83 1.77
C PHE A 125 0.14 5.26 2.30
N ASN A 126 -0.85 6.14 2.08
CA ASN A 126 -0.83 7.48 2.67
C ASN A 126 -0.94 7.47 4.19
N GLU A 127 -1.74 6.58 4.80
CA GLU A 127 -1.75 6.40 6.25
C GLU A 127 -0.39 5.92 6.79
N SER A 128 0.31 5.04 6.05
CA SER A 128 1.69 4.66 6.36
C SER A 128 2.63 5.87 6.32
N LEU A 129 2.58 6.68 5.25
CA LEU A 129 3.45 7.86 5.10
C LEU A 129 3.17 8.99 6.09
N LYS A 130 1.96 9.08 6.66
CA LYS A 130 1.70 9.99 7.78
C LYS A 130 2.52 9.63 9.02
N LEU A 131 2.79 8.34 9.22
CA LEU A 131 3.57 7.84 10.36
C LEU A 131 5.07 7.80 10.03
N GLU A 132 5.42 7.36 8.83
CA GLU A 132 6.79 7.22 8.35
C GLU A 132 6.95 7.95 7.00
N PRO A 133 7.19 9.28 6.99
CA PRO A 133 7.20 10.09 5.76
C PRO A 133 8.31 9.72 4.75
N LYS A 134 9.31 8.95 5.19
CA LYS A 134 10.43 8.50 4.36
C LYS A 134 10.41 6.98 4.11
N ASP A 135 9.25 6.34 4.28
CA ASP A 135 9.08 4.94 3.95
C ASP A 135 9.17 4.73 2.43
N GLU A 136 10.35 4.28 1.99
CA GLU A 136 10.68 4.04 0.58
C GLU A 136 9.65 3.14 -0.11
N ALA A 137 9.17 2.11 0.58
CA ALA A 137 8.24 1.15 0.01
C ALA A 137 6.89 1.79 -0.29
N SER A 138 6.34 2.57 0.66
CA SER A 138 5.06 3.27 0.46
C SER A 138 5.14 4.31 -0.64
N LEU A 139 6.21 5.11 -0.68
CA LEU A 139 6.43 6.08 -1.77
C LEU A 139 6.52 5.40 -3.13
N GLY A 140 7.25 4.29 -3.22
CA GLY A 140 7.41 3.52 -4.46
C GLY A 140 6.09 2.93 -4.96
N TRP A 141 5.24 2.42 -4.08
CA TRP A 141 3.94 1.89 -4.46
C TRP A 141 2.93 2.98 -4.84
N ILE A 142 2.93 4.14 -4.17
CA ILE A 142 2.11 5.27 -4.61
C ILE A 142 2.56 5.76 -6.00
N ALA A 143 3.87 5.83 -6.25
CA ALA A 143 4.39 6.15 -7.58
C ALA A 143 3.88 5.16 -8.64
N GLU A 144 3.83 3.87 -8.31
CA GLU A 144 3.32 2.81 -9.18
C GLU A 144 1.82 2.93 -9.45
N ILE A 145 1.02 3.23 -8.43
CA ILE A 145 -0.43 3.49 -8.58
C ILE A 145 -0.66 4.64 -9.56
N TYR A 146 0.07 5.74 -9.40
CA TYR A 146 -0.02 6.88 -10.30
C TYR A 146 0.53 6.58 -11.70
N ALA A 147 1.57 5.74 -11.82
CA ALA A 147 2.04 5.27 -13.13
C ALA A 147 0.96 4.45 -13.86
N GLN A 148 0.23 3.61 -13.13
CA GLN A 148 -0.85 2.80 -13.69
C GLN A 148 -2.04 3.67 -14.11
N ARG A 149 -2.51 4.59 -13.25
CA ARG A 149 -3.60 5.53 -13.58
C ARG A 149 -3.22 6.49 -14.72
N GLY A 150 -1.96 6.90 -14.78
CA GLY A 150 -1.39 7.70 -15.86
C GLY A 150 -1.24 6.97 -17.21
N GLY A 151 -1.49 5.66 -17.24
CA GLY A 151 -1.40 4.84 -18.45
C GLY A 151 0.02 4.39 -18.79
N ALA A 152 1.00 4.53 -17.90
CA ALA A 152 2.37 4.08 -18.16
C ALA A 152 2.55 2.55 -18.06
N ARG A 153 1.54 1.83 -17.55
CA ARG A 153 1.56 0.36 -17.41
C ARG A 153 0.68 -0.37 -18.41
N SER A 154 -0.03 0.36 -19.27
CA SER A 154 -0.84 -0.22 -20.34
C SER A 154 -0.85 0.72 -21.54
N MET A 155 -0.38 0.23 -22.69
CA MET A 155 -0.36 1.02 -23.93
C MET A 155 -1.76 1.41 -24.40
N SER A 156 -2.78 0.63 -24.07
CA SER A 156 -4.19 0.90 -24.42
C SER A 156 -4.91 1.81 -23.42
N ALA A 157 -4.32 2.07 -22.24
CA ALA A 157 -4.91 3.00 -21.28
C ALA A 157 -4.76 4.45 -21.76
N PRO A 158 -5.72 5.34 -21.48
CA PRO A 158 -5.58 6.76 -21.79
C PRO A 158 -4.37 7.35 -21.06
N ILE A 159 -3.75 8.37 -21.66
CA ILE A 159 -2.67 9.10 -21.01
C ILE A 159 -3.27 10.17 -20.10
N VAL A 160 -3.04 10.04 -18.80
CA VAL A 160 -3.46 11.04 -17.81
C VAL A 160 -2.23 11.77 -17.29
N LYS A 161 -1.93 12.93 -17.90
CA LYS A 161 -0.71 13.70 -17.62
C LYS A 161 -0.51 14.00 -16.14
N ALA A 162 -1.57 14.43 -15.45
CA ALA A 162 -1.52 14.77 -14.03
C ALA A 162 -1.08 13.60 -13.14
N ASP A 163 -1.50 12.37 -13.47
CA ASP A 163 -1.10 11.18 -12.72
C ASP A 163 0.35 10.77 -13.06
N LEU A 164 0.77 10.92 -14.32
CA LEU A 164 2.19 10.70 -14.69
C LEU A 164 3.12 11.69 -13.97
N GLU A 165 2.74 12.96 -13.87
CA GLU A 165 3.51 13.98 -13.13
C GLU A 165 3.63 13.64 -11.64
N LYS A 166 2.53 13.20 -11.00
CA LYS A 166 2.56 12.71 -9.61
C LYS A 166 3.48 11.48 -9.47
N SER A 167 3.38 10.52 -10.40
CA SER A 167 4.24 9.33 -10.38
C SER A 167 5.73 9.69 -10.44
N LEU A 168 6.12 10.60 -11.34
CA LEU A 168 7.50 11.09 -11.43
C LEU A 168 7.97 11.73 -10.12
N SER A 169 7.12 12.55 -9.49
CA SER A 169 7.42 13.20 -8.21
C SER A 169 7.65 12.20 -7.07
N TYR A 170 6.82 11.16 -6.96
CA TYR A 170 7.03 10.12 -5.93
C TYR A 170 8.29 9.29 -6.21
N TYR A 171 8.60 8.96 -7.46
CA TYR A 171 9.88 8.32 -7.79
C TYR A 171 11.08 9.20 -7.45
N ASP A 172 10.99 10.52 -7.59
CA ASP A 172 12.04 11.44 -7.15
C ASP A 172 12.26 11.39 -5.63
N GLN A 173 11.19 11.28 -4.84
CA GLN A 173 11.30 11.11 -3.40
C GLN A 173 11.99 9.79 -3.03
N VAL A 174 11.64 8.69 -3.72
CA VAL A 174 12.31 7.40 -3.55
C VAL A 174 13.80 7.50 -3.88
N ILE A 175 14.17 8.14 -4.99
CA ILE A 175 15.57 8.33 -5.40
C ILE A 175 16.34 9.18 -4.37
N ALA A 176 15.70 10.20 -3.81
CA ALA A 176 16.30 11.04 -2.77
C ALA A 176 16.61 10.25 -1.48
N ILE A 177 15.81 9.23 -1.17
CA ILE A 177 16.02 8.33 -0.01
C ILE A 177 17.04 7.25 -0.34
N ASN A 178 16.87 6.58 -1.49
CA ASN A 178 17.68 5.47 -1.94
C ASN A 178 18.18 5.69 -3.38
N PRO A 179 19.32 6.37 -3.55
CA PRO A 179 19.88 6.66 -4.87
C PRO A 179 20.42 5.41 -5.58
N ASN A 180 20.50 4.26 -4.90
CA ASN A 180 20.95 2.99 -5.47
C ASN A 180 19.78 2.07 -5.88
N SER A 181 18.54 2.57 -5.84
CA SER A 181 17.38 1.79 -6.26
C SER A 181 17.28 1.71 -7.79
N ALA A 182 17.87 0.67 -8.37
CA ALA A 182 17.82 0.43 -9.82
C ALA A 182 16.38 0.35 -10.34
N ASN A 183 15.49 -0.35 -9.62
CA ASN A 183 14.10 -0.51 -10.03
C ASN A 183 13.37 0.84 -10.11
N THR A 184 13.67 1.79 -9.22
CA THR A 184 13.08 3.13 -9.27
C THR A 184 13.46 3.89 -10.54
N TYR A 185 14.75 3.86 -10.94
CA TYR A 185 15.17 4.49 -12.20
C TYR A 185 14.53 3.81 -13.42
N LEU A 186 14.39 2.48 -13.40
CA LEU A 186 13.69 1.75 -14.46
C LEU A 186 12.22 2.18 -14.54
N ASN A 187 11.51 2.15 -13.43
CA ASN A 187 10.08 2.49 -13.40
C ASN A 187 9.83 3.95 -13.78
N LYS A 188 10.68 4.88 -13.31
CA LYS A 188 10.61 6.30 -13.67
C LYS A 188 10.80 6.52 -15.17
N ARG A 189 11.72 5.79 -15.82
CA ARG A 189 11.92 5.90 -17.28
C ARG A 189 10.69 5.48 -18.08
N VAL A 190 9.96 4.45 -17.61
CA VAL A 190 8.73 4.00 -18.28
C VAL A 190 7.68 5.11 -18.25
N VAL A 191 7.56 5.81 -17.12
CA VAL A 191 6.67 6.97 -16.99
C VAL A 191 7.13 8.12 -17.90
N MET A 192 8.43 8.41 -17.97
CA MET A 192 8.98 9.40 -18.92
C MET A 192 8.69 9.04 -20.38
N GLY A 193 8.80 7.77 -20.76
CA GLY A 193 8.43 7.33 -22.11
C GLY A 193 6.95 7.58 -22.42
N ARG A 194 6.06 7.36 -21.44
CA ARG A 194 4.64 7.70 -21.60
C ARG A 194 4.38 9.21 -21.68
N MET A 195 5.15 10.01 -20.94
CA MET A 195 5.12 11.47 -21.06
C MET A 195 5.61 11.95 -22.43
N MET A 196 6.67 11.36 -22.98
CA MET A 196 7.12 11.68 -24.34
C MET A 196 6.05 11.39 -25.39
N GLU A 197 5.33 10.28 -25.25
CA GLU A 197 4.21 9.95 -26.13
C GLU A 197 3.05 10.96 -25.98
N TYR A 198 2.76 11.40 -24.76
CA TYR A 198 1.80 12.49 -24.53
C TYR A 198 2.22 13.78 -25.25
N GLU A 199 3.46 14.24 -25.04
CA GLU A 199 3.97 15.45 -25.68
C GLU A 199 3.94 15.33 -27.21
N ARG A 200 4.29 14.16 -27.75
CA ARG A 200 4.19 13.87 -29.18
C ARG A 200 2.76 13.98 -29.70
N GLN A 201 1.78 13.41 -29.00
CA GLN A 201 0.37 13.49 -29.41
C GLN A 201 -0.13 14.93 -29.41
N GLN A 202 0.20 15.72 -28.38
CA GLN A 202 -0.17 17.13 -28.33
C GLN A 202 0.49 17.96 -29.44
N MET A 203 1.78 17.69 -29.73
CA MET A 203 2.50 18.30 -30.84
C MET A 203 1.81 18.02 -32.18
N GLU A 204 1.47 16.76 -32.48
CA GLU A 204 0.85 16.39 -33.75
C GLU A 204 -0.57 16.95 -33.88
N MET A 205 -1.34 17.01 -32.79
CA MET A 205 -2.64 17.70 -32.79
C MET A 205 -2.50 19.19 -33.11
N ALA A 206 -1.53 19.87 -32.50
CA ALA A 206 -1.26 21.27 -32.79
C ALA A 206 -0.82 21.49 -34.24
N LYS A 207 -0.01 20.60 -34.81
CA LYS A 207 0.34 20.66 -36.24
C LYS A 207 -0.88 20.44 -37.15
N SER A 208 -1.75 19.48 -36.82
CA SER A 208 -2.99 19.25 -37.59
C SER A 208 -3.89 20.48 -37.58
N GLU A 209 -4.04 21.11 -36.42
CA GLU A 209 -4.82 22.35 -36.27
C GLU A 209 -4.29 23.47 -37.18
N ALA A 210 -2.96 23.63 -37.27
CA ALA A 210 -2.35 24.60 -38.18
C ALA A 210 -2.67 24.31 -39.66
N VAL A 211 -2.69 23.03 -40.06
CA VAL A 211 -3.03 22.62 -41.43
C VAL A 211 -4.50 22.86 -41.74
N GLU A 212 -5.40 22.51 -40.82
CA GLU A 212 -6.85 22.68 -40.98
C GLU A 212 -7.25 24.16 -41.05
N ASN A 213 -6.52 25.03 -40.35
CA ASN A 213 -6.79 26.47 -40.27
C ASN A 213 -5.83 27.32 -41.10
N ALA A 214 -5.25 26.77 -42.17
CA ALA A 214 -4.19 27.41 -42.98
C ALA A 214 -4.52 28.81 -43.54
N LYS A 215 -5.80 29.23 -43.54
CA LYS A 215 -6.25 30.55 -44.00
C LYS A 215 -6.27 31.62 -42.90
N ASP A 216 -6.13 31.23 -41.64
CA ASP A 216 -6.07 32.13 -40.49
C ASP A 216 -4.64 32.16 -39.93
N PRO A 217 -3.84 33.19 -40.28
CA PRO A 217 -2.43 33.26 -39.87
C PRO A 217 -2.24 33.26 -38.35
N LYS A 218 -3.22 33.79 -37.59
CA LYS A 218 -3.13 33.85 -36.14
C LYS A 218 -3.26 32.46 -35.52
N ILE A 219 -4.25 31.68 -35.97
CA ILE A 219 -4.42 30.29 -35.50
C ILE A 219 -3.20 29.45 -35.87
N VAL A 220 -2.68 29.61 -37.09
CA VAL A 220 -1.47 28.91 -37.54
C VAL A 220 -0.26 29.23 -36.67
N GLU A 221 -0.04 30.50 -36.34
CA GLU A 221 1.06 30.94 -35.47
C GLU A 221 0.94 30.33 -34.07
N GLU A 222 -0.24 30.44 -33.44
CA GLU A 222 -0.51 29.91 -32.10
C GLU A 222 -0.37 28.38 -32.04
N ALA A 223 -0.83 27.67 -33.07
CA ALA A 223 -0.73 26.22 -33.19
C ALA A 223 0.73 25.77 -33.39
N ASN A 224 1.50 26.45 -34.24
CA ASN A 224 2.93 26.16 -34.42
C ASN A 224 3.74 26.44 -33.15
N ALA A 225 3.42 27.51 -32.41
CA ALA A 225 4.05 27.80 -31.13
C ALA A 225 3.80 26.69 -30.09
N ARG A 226 2.56 26.19 -30.00
CA ARG A 226 2.23 25.03 -29.15
C ARG A 226 2.99 23.78 -29.58
N ALA A 227 3.05 23.48 -30.88
CA ALA A 227 3.81 22.33 -31.39
C ALA A 227 5.30 22.41 -31.02
N ALA A 228 5.90 23.60 -31.12
CA ALA A 228 7.30 23.82 -30.74
C ALA A 228 7.55 23.62 -29.24
N GLU A 229 6.62 24.05 -28.38
CA GLU A 229 6.73 23.83 -26.94
C GLU A 229 6.65 22.33 -26.60
N HIS A 230 5.71 21.59 -27.18
CA HIS A 230 5.62 20.14 -26.98
C HIS A 230 6.87 19.39 -27.48
N LEU A 231 7.46 19.82 -28.61
CA LEU A 231 8.74 19.28 -29.08
C LEU A 231 9.85 19.46 -28.03
N LYS A 232 9.98 20.68 -27.48
CA LYS A 232 10.97 21.01 -26.45
C LYS A 232 10.77 20.17 -25.19
N GLN A 233 9.53 19.98 -24.73
CA GLN A 233 9.24 19.13 -23.57
C GLN A 233 9.59 17.66 -23.84
N MET A 234 9.27 17.15 -25.03
CA MET A 234 9.66 15.80 -25.45
C MET A 234 11.18 15.60 -25.46
N GLU A 235 11.95 16.58 -25.97
CA GLU A 235 13.42 16.55 -25.94
C GLU A 235 13.98 16.58 -24.51
N ALA A 236 13.37 17.37 -23.62
CA ALA A 236 13.73 17.40 -22.20
C ALA A 236 13.51 16.04 -21.53
N TYR A 237 12.36 15.38 -21.77
CA TYR A 237 12.12 14.03 -21.27
C TYR A 237 13.08 13.00 -21.87
N ASN A 238 13.43 13.12 -23.16
CA ASN A 238 14.41 12.23 -23.79
C ASN A 238 15.80 12.35 -23.13
N SER A 239 16.24 13.57 -22.81
CA SER A 239 17.48 13.80 -22.07
C SER A 239 17.44 13.18 -20.67
N GLN A 240 16.34 13.39 -19.94
CA GLN A 240 16.14 12.79 -18.61
C GLN A 240 16.09 11.26 -18.67
N PHE A 241 15.46 10.68 -19.70
CA PHE A 241 15.41 9.24 -19.92
C PHE A 241 16.82 8.63 -20.09
N ALA A 242 17.68 9.30 -20.86
CA ALA A 242 19.08 8.90 -21.03
C ALA A 242 19.85 8.94 -19.70
N ASP A 243 19.65 10.00 -18.90
CA ASP A 243 20.23 10.09 -17.55
C ASP A 243 19.74 8.96 -16.63
N MET A 244 18.43 8.67 -16.62
CA MET A 244 17.87 7.55 -15.83
C MET A 244 18.42 6.19 -16.29
N THR A 245 18.70 6.01 -17.58
CA THR A 245 19.29 4.79 -18.12
C THR A 245 20.72 4.59 -17.62
N LYS A 246 21.50 5.67 -17.55
CA LYS A 246 22.83 5.66 -16.95
C LYS A 246 22.76 5.35 -15.45
N LYS A 247 21.93 6.08 -14.69
CA LYS A 247 21.76 5.88 -13.24
C LYS A 247 21.30 4.47 -12.88
N PHE A 248 20.41 3.89 -13.68
CA PHE A 248 20.03 2.48 -13.56
C PHE A 248 21.23 1.55 -13.68
N SER A 249 22.05 1.71 -14.72
CA SER A 249 23.24 0.89 -14.94
C SER A 249 24.24 1.02 -13.79
N ASP A 250 24.44 2.24 -13.28
CA ASP A 250 25.34 2.52 -12.16
C ASP A 250 24.83 1.91 -10.85
N ALA A 251 23.53 2.06 -10.56
CA ALA A 251 22.87 1.44 -9.40
C ALA A 251 23.00 -0.09 -9.42
N GLN A 252 22.78 -0.74 -10.58
CA GLN A 252 22.95 -2.19 -10.72
C GLN A 252 24.39 -2.65 -10.43
N LYS A 253 25.39 -1.89 -10.86
CA LYS A 253 26.80 -2.19 -10.57
C LYS A 253 27.10 -2.05 -9.09
N ALA A 254 26.60 -1.00 -8.45
CA ALA A 254 26.77 -0.77 -7.01
C ALA A 254 26.18 -1.92 -6.18
N THR A 255 24.96 -2.38 -6.50
CA THR A 255 24.33 -3.52 -5.82
C THR A 255 25.15 -4.81 -5.96
N LYS A 256 25.67 -5.09 -7.17
CA LYS A 256 26.53 -6.27 -7.39
C LYS A 256 27.84 -6.20 -6.60
N ALA A 257 28.47 -5.04 -6.53
CA ALA A 257 29.70 -4.84 -5.77
C ALA A 257 29.47 -5.03 -4.26
N GLN A 258 28.37 -4.53 -3.72
CA GLN A 258 27.99 -4.74 -2.32
C GLN A 258 27.77 -6.22 -1.99
N ALA A 259 27.08 -6.96 -2.87
CA ALA A 259 26.84 -8.39 -2.70
C ALA A 259 28.13 -9.24 -2.78
N ALA A 260 29.13 -8.77 -3.53
CA ALA A 260 30.43 -9.45 -3.64
C ALA A 260 31.31 -9.25 -2.39
N ASN A 261 31.20 -8.09 -1.72
CA ASN A 261 31.97 -7.77 -0.52
C ASN A 261 31.40 -8.38 0.79
N GLN A 262 30.23 -9.02 0.72
CA GLN A 262 29.56 -9.68 1.85
C GLN A 262 29.75 -11.21 1.85
N LYS A 263 30.54 -11.74 0.91
CA LYS A 263 30.94 -13.15 0.82
C LYS A 263 32.41 -13.31 1.17
#